data_AF-S4PFN3-F1
#
_entry.id   AF-S4PFN3-F1
#
_cell.length_a   1.000
_cell.length_b   1.000
_cell.length_c   1.000
_cell.angle_alpha   90.00
_cell.angle_beta   90.00
_cell.angle_gamma   90.00
#
_symmetry.space_group_name_H-M   'P 1'
#
loop_
_entity.id
_entity.type
_entity.pdbx_description
1 polymer ?
#
loop_
_entity_poly.entity_id
_entity_poly.type
_entity_poly.pdbx_seq_one_letter_code
_entity_poly.pdbx_strand_id
1 'polypeptide(L)'
;KKPVEEWPICDCLISFHSKGFPLDKAIQYEKLRKPYVINNLHMQYDIQDRRKVYAILENEGIEIPRYAVLDRDSPDPKHHELVESEDHVEVNGVVFN
;
A
#
# COMPACT_ATOMS: atom_id res chain seq x y z
N LYS A 1 -13.94 -17.88 11.89
CA LYS A 1 -13.09 -17.12 12.84
C LYS A 1 -13.99 -16.37 13.81
N LYS A 2 -13.69 -16.34 15.11
CA LYS A 2 -14.50 -15.66 16.13
C LYS A 2 -14.75 -14.18 15.80
N PRO A 3 -15.92 -13.61 16.12
CA PRO A 3 -16.24 -12.19 15.93
C PRO A 3 -15.30 -11.30 16.78
N VAL A 4 -15.16 -10.01 16.43
CA VAL A 4 -14.14 -9.13 17.06
C VAL A 4 -14.45 -8.81 18.52
N GLU A 5 -15.73 -8.91 18.90
CA GLU A 5 -16.26 -8.75 20.23
C GLU A 5 -15.72 -9.82 21.19
N GLU A 6 -15.42 -11.01 20.68
CA GLU A 6 -14.87 -12.15 21.43
C GLU A 6 -13.33 -12.18 21.48
N TRP A 7 -12.66 -11.21 20.86
CA TRP A 7 -11.19 -11.17 20.91
C TRP A 7 -10.71 -10.69 22.29
N PRO A 8 -9.52 -11.14 22.74
CA PRO A 8 -8.95 -10.69 24.02
C PRO A 8 -8.88 -9.17 24.11
N ILE A 9 -9.10 -8.62 25.30
CA ILE A 9 -8.96 -7.18 25.57
C ILE A 9 -7.47 -6.85 25.75
N CYS A 10 -7.04 -5.70 25.24
CA CYS A 10 -5.73 -5.14 25.52
C CYS A 10 -5.80 -3.62 25.61
N ASP A 11 -4.88 -3.02 26.37
CA ASP A 11 -4.69 -1.56 26.41
C ASP A 11 -3.82 -1.07 25.25
N CYS A 12 -2.97 -1.94 24.71
CA CYS A 12 -2.05 -1.66 23.62
C CYS A 12 -2.17 -2.76 22.54
N LEU A 13 -2.29 -2.35 21.27
CA LEU A 13 -2.43 -3.24 20.12
C LEU A 13 -1.21 -3.13 19.20
N ILE A 14 -0.48 -4.24 19.10
CA ILE A 14 0.53 -4.47 18.06
C ILE A 14 -0.09 -5.46 17.07
N SER A 15 -0.32 -5.00 15.85
CA SER A 15 -0.93 -5.83 14.81
C SER A 15 -0.37 -5.44 13.45
N PHE A 16 -0.17 -6.43 12.58
CA PHE A 16 0.40 -6.25 11.25
C PHE A 16 -0.18 -7.28 10.28
N HIS A 17 -0.44 -6.84 9.05
CA HIS A 17 -0.95 -7.68 7.98
C HIS A 17 0.14 -8.60 7.43
N SER A 18 -0.28 -9.83 7.14
CA SER A 18 0.45 -10.82 6.34
C SER A 18 -0.55 -11.66 5.56
N LYS A 19 -0.09 -12.56 4.68
CA LYS A 19 -0.97 -13.35 3.81
C LYS A 19 -2.04 -14.10 4.62
N GLY A 20 -3.31 -13.79 4.38
CA GLY A 20 -4.47 -14.40 5.06
C GLY A 20 -4.89 -13.74 6.38
N PHE A 21 -4.23 -12.65 6.78
CA PHE A 21 -4.60 -11.86 7.94
C PHE A 21 -5.83 -10.98 7.65
N PRO A 22 -6.88 -10.99 8.51
CA PRO A 22 -8.09 -10.23 8.26
C PRO A 22 -7.93 -8.78 8.76
N LEU A 23 -7.26 -7.92 7.98
CA LEU A 23 -6.97 -6.52 8.37
C LEU A 23 -8.24 -5.73 8.71
N ASP A 24 -9.32 -5.91 7.95
CA ASP A 24 -10.63 -5.28 8.26
C ASP A 24 -11.14 -5.63 9.65
N LYS A 25 -10.91 -6.86 10.11
CA LYS A 25 -11.31 -7.26 11.48
C LYS A 25 -10.43 -6.64 12.54
N ALA A 26 -9.13 -6.46 12.27
CA ALA A 26 -8.26 -5.74 13.19
C ALA A 26 -8.69 -4.26 13.32
N ILE A 27 -9.08 -3.62 12.21
CA ILE A 27 -9.62 -2.25 12.22
C ILE A 27 -10.97 -2.18 12.96
N GLN A 28 -11.85 -3.17 12.77
CA GLN A 28 -13.09 -3.27 13.55
C GLN A 28 -12.82 -3.42 15.05
N TYR A 29 -11.84 -4.25 15.42
CA TYR A 29 -11.41 -4.41 16.81
C TYR A 29 -10.83 -3.11 17.38
N GLU A 30 -9.97 -2.41 16.65
CA GLU A 30 -9.44 -1.09 17.04
C GLU A 30 -10.58 -0.10 17.31
N LYS A 31 -11.56 0.00 16.42
CA LYS A 31 -12.73 0.89 16.59
C LYS A 31 -13.58 0.51 17.81
N LEU A 32 -13.75 -0.78 18.07
CA LEU A 32 -14.54 -1.31 19.18
C LEU A 32 -13.86 -1.09 20.54
N ARG A 33 -12.57 -1.39 20.63
CA ARG A 33 -11.83 -1.44 21.91
C ARG A 33 -10.99 -0.20 22.19
N LYS A 34 -10.68 0.60 21.17
CA LYS A 34 -9.86 1.82 21.24
C LYS A 34 -8.53 1.64 22.00
N PRO A 35 -7.75 0.57 21.74
CA PRO A 35 -6.44 0.40 22.36
C PRO A 35 -5.46 1.48 21.84
N TYR A 36 -4.35 1.67 22.54
CA TYR A 36 -3.20 2.38 21.98
C TYR A 36 -2.59 1.54 20.85
N VAL A 37 -2.69 2.01 19.61
CA VAL A 37 -2.24 1.26 18.42
C VAL A 37 -0.81 1.64 18.08
N ILE A 38 0.09 0.66 18.10
CA ILE A 38 1.52 0.86 17.80
C ILE A 38 1.76 1.04 16.31
N ASN A 39 1.14 0.18 15.50
CA ASN A 39 1.25 0.22 14.04
C ASN A 39 -0.10 0.64 13.47
N ASN A 40 -0.18 1.82 12.84
CA ASN A 40 -1.40 2.30 12.20
C ASN A 40 -1.95 1.23 11.25
N LEU A 41 -3.15 0.72 11.53
CA LEU A 41 -3.75 -0.38 10.78
C LEU A 41 -4.19 0.04 9.37
N HIS A 42 -4.66 1.27 9.21
CA HIS A 42 -5.11 1.79 7.92
C HIS A 42 -3.95 1.94 6.92
N MET A 43 -2.79 2.42 7.39
CA MET A 43 -1.56 2.54 6.58
C MET A 43 -1.08 1.19 6.03
N GLN A 44 -1.50 0.06 6.63
CA GLN A 44 -1.12 -1.27 6.14
C GLN A 44 -1.79 -1.61 4.80
N TYR A 45 -2.87 -0.93 4.40
CA TYR A 45 -3.38 -1.02 3.03
C TYR A 45 -2.45 -0.33 2.03
N ASP A 46 -1.90 0.82 2.41
CA ASP A 46 -1.02 1.58 1.53
C ASP A 46 0.33 0.87 1.35
N ILE A 47 0.87 0.26 2.41
CA ILE A 47 2.13 -0.51 2.35
C ILE A 47 2.03 -1.75 1.44
N GLN A 48 0.82 -2.26 1.17
CA GLN A 48 0.63 -3.39 0.25
C GLN A 48 0.73 -2.98 -1.23
N ASP A 49 0.59 -1.70 -1.55
CA ASP A 49 0.70 -1.17 -2.91
C ASP A 49 2.00 -0.38 -3.06
N ARG A 50 2.95 -0.91 -3.85
CA ARG A 50 4.23 -0.25 -4.10
C ARG A 50 4.07 1.16 -4.67
N ARG A 51 3.02 1.41 -5.46
CA ARG A 51 2.77 2.73 -6.05
C ARG A 51 2.46 3.76 -4.96
N LYS A 52 1.64 3.37 -3.98
CA LYS A 52 1.31 4.22 -2.84
C LYS A 52 2.50 4.43 -1.91
N VAL A 53 3.30 3.39 -1.66
CA VAL A 53 4.54 3.52 -0.89
C VAL A 53 5.45 4.56 -1.53
N TYR A 54 5.68 4.48 -2.85
CA TYR A 54 6.56 5.41 -3.54
C TYR A 54 5.99 6.84 -3.52
N ALA A 55 4.69 7.01 -3.77
CA ALA A 55 4.04 8.31 -3.69
C ALA A 55 4.15 8.96 -2.29
N ILE A 56 4.05 8.17 -1.21
CA ILE A 56 4.28 8.65 0.16
C ILE A 56 5.74 9.09 0.35
N LEU A 57 6.70 8.29 -0.11
CA LEU A 57 8.13 8.65 0.00
C LEU A 57 8.44 9.95 -0.75
N GLU A 58 7.93 10.12 -1.98
CA GLU A 58 8.07 11.35 -2.76
C GLU A 58 7.44 12.56 -2.05
N ASN A 59 6.22 12.40 -1.53
CA ASN A 59 5.51 13.48 -0.83
C ASN A 59 6.25 13.96 0.42
N GLU A 60 6.94 13.06 1.11
CA GLU A 60 7.77 13.39 2.26
C GLU A 60 9.19 13.86 1.88
N GLY A 61 9.49 13.99 0.59
CA GLY A 61 10.80 14.44 0.10
C GLY A 61 11.92 13.44 0.33
N ILE A 62 11.60 12.16 0.49
CA ILE A 62 12.59 11.09 0.64
C ILE A 62 13.09 10.68 -0.75
N GLU A 63 14.41 10.72 -0.94
CA GLU A 63 15.02 10.29 -2.20
C GLU A 63 14.78 8.81 -2.46
N ILE A 64 14.29 8.50 -3.66
CA ILE A 64 14.01 7.15 -4.14
C ILE A 64 14.58 6.95 -5.55
N PRO A 65 14.83 5.70 -5.98
CA PRO A 65 15.21 5.43 -7.37
C PRO A 65 14.16 5.96 -8.34
N ARG A 66 14.62 6.53 -9.46
CA ARG A 66 13.75 6.94 -10.57
C ARG A 66 12.91 5.75 -11.04
N TYR A 67 11.61 5.94 -11.13
CA TYR A 67 10.67 4.88 -11.49
C TYR A 67 9.55 5.44 -12.38
N ALA A 68 8.79 4.53 -12.99
CA ALA A 68 7.52 4.80 -13.64
C ALA A 68 6.56 3.65 -13.33
N VAL A 69 5.26 3.93 -13.36
CA VAL A 69 4.20 2.95 -13.09
C VAL A 69 3.48 2.64 -14.39
N LEU A 70 3.51 1.38 -14.81
CA LEU A 70 2.71 0.86 -15.91
C LEU A 70 1.50 0.11 -15.35
N ASP A 71 0.33 0.75 -15.34
CA ASP A 71 -0.91 0.18 -14.80
C ASP A 71 -1.74 -0.50 -15.89
N ARG A 72 -1.44 -1.77 -16.16
CA ARG A 72 -2.07 -2.58 -17.21
C ARG A 72 -3.57 -2.82 -17.00
N ASP A 73 -4.08 -2.61 -15.80
CA ASP A 73 -5.50 -2.78 -15.47
C ASP A 73 -6.28 -1.46 -15.62
N SER A 74 -5.58 -0.33 -15.83
CA SER A 74 -6.22 0.98 -16.02
C SER A 74 -7.03 1.02 -17.32
N PRO A 75 -8.27 1.54 -17.29
CA PRO A 75 -9.05 1.79 -18.51
C PRO A 75 -8.57 3.02 -19.28
N ASP A 76 -7.74 3.88 -18.68
CA ASP A 76 -7.14 5.04 -19.35
C ASP A 76 -5.83 4.62 -20.05
N PRO A 77 -5.75 4.76 -21.40
CA PRO A 77 -4.56 4.43 -22.17
C PRO A 77 -3.28 5.12 -21.69
N LYS A 78 -3.39 6.33 -21.12
CA LYS A 78 -2.24 7.11 -20.63
C LYS A 78 -1.53 6.49 -19.43
N HIS A 79 -2.12 5.47 -18.82
CA HIS A 79 -1.55 4.78 -17.66
C HIS A 79 -0.93 3.43 -18.01
N HIS A 80 -1.12 2.92 -19.24
CA HIS A 80 -0.57 1.65 -19.69
C HIS A 80 0.22 1.73 -21.00
N GLU A 81 0.79 2.89 -21.33
CA GLU A 81 1.62 3.07 -22.51
C GLU A 81 3.06 2.61 -22.25
N LEU A 82 3.54 1.69 -23.09
CA LEU A 82 4.90 1.15 -23.08
C LEU A 82 5.44 1.16 -24.51
N VAL A 83 6.56 1.85 -24.74
CA VAL A 83 7.29 1.83 -26.00
C VAL A 83 8.67 1.22 -25.76
N GLU A 84 8.99 0.15 -26.48
CA GLU A 84 10.30 -0.50 -26.46
C GLU A 84 11.08 -0.13 -27.72
N SER A 85 12.25 0.49 -27.54
CA SER A 85 13.19 0.86 -28.60
C SER A 85 14.45 0.00 -28.51
N GLU A 86 15.38 0.18 -29.45
CA GLU A 86 16.64 -0.61 -29.49
C GLU A 86 17.54 -0.35 -28.27
N ASP A 87 17.55 0.87 -27.74
CA ASP A 87 18.45 1.36 -26.69
C ASP A 87 17.74 2.01 -25.49
N HIS A 88 16.40 1.99 -25.45
CA HIS A 88 15.63 2.56 -24.35
C HIS A 88 14.22 1.98 -24.25
N VAL A 89 13.55 2.26 -23.12
CA VAL A 89 12.15 1.96 -22.86
C VAL A 89 11.45 3.24 -22.40
N GLU A 90 10.27 3.53 -22.92
CA GLU A 90 9.42 4.63 -22.48
C GLU A 90 8.17 4.10 -21.78
N VAL A 91 7.89 4.58 -20.57
CA VAL A 91 6.70 4.23 -19.77
C VAL A 91 5.93 5.50 -19.46
N ASN A 92 4.72 5.65 -20.02
CA ASN A 92 3.86 6.82 -19.85
C ASN A 92 4.60 8.17 -20.03
N GLY A 93 5.43 8.30 -21.07
CA GLY A 93 6.23 9.50 -21.34
C GLY A 93 7.59 9.57 -20.63
N VAL A 94 7.91 8.61 -19.75
CA VAL A 94 9.18 8.58 -19.01
C VAL A 94 10.16 7.64 -19.69
N VAL A 95 11.26 8.18 -20.23
CA VAL A 95 12.28 7.42 -20.96
C VAL A 95 13.35 6.86 -20.02
N PHE A 96 13.65 5.57 -20.15
CA PHE A 96 14.69 4.81 -19.46
C PHE A 96 15.68 4.24 -20.48
N ASN A 97 16.93 4.70 -20.43
CA ASN A 97 18.03 4.19 -21.26
C ASN A 97 18.73 3.00 -20.58
#